data_AF-A0A543PWK9-F1
#
_entry.id   AF-A0A543PWK9-F1
#
_cell.length_a   1.000
_cell.length_b   1.000
_cell.length_c   1.000
_cell.angle_alpha   90.00
_cell.angle_beta   90.00
_cell.angle_gamma   90.00
#
_symmetry.space_group_name_H-M   'P 1'
#
loop_
_entity.id
_entity.type
_entity.pdbx_description
1 polymer ?
#
loop_
_entity_poly.entity_id
_entity_poly.type
_entity_poly.pdbx_seq_one_letter_code
_entity_poly.pdbx_strand_id
1 'polypeptide(L)'
;MARYEMDRDGVASVRAAVSGDPALLREAAQVVAAASATARCGVGSGQPQLAAELDRFRLVHARLLDAMADAVAALCGGIDLAVRGDRETELTAAAALGSLAGAHGRAAVVRARA
;
A
#
# COMPACT_ATOMS: atom_id res chain seq x y z
N MET A 1 15.54 16.95 21.35
CA MET A 1 14.52 16.13 20.66
C MET A 1 14.90 16.05 19.20
N ALA A 2 15.30 14.88 18.72
CA ALA A 2 15.44 14.65 17.28
C ALA A 2 14.03 14.74 16.67
N ARG A 3 13.85 15.60 15.66
CA ARG A 3 12.61 15.65 14.89
C ARG A 3 12.55 14.35 14.11
N TYR A 4 11.56 13.51 14.37
CA TYR A 4 11.27 12.35 13.53
C TYR A 4 10.73 12.89 12.21
N GLU A 5 11.63 13.10 11.25
CA GLU A 5 11.29 13.43 9.88
C GLU A 5 11.00 12.13 9.14
N MET A 6 9.87 12.09 8.42
CA MET A 6 9.52 10.92 7.61
C MET A 6 10.52 10.81 6.47
N ASP A 7 11.17 9.64 6.34
CA ASP A 7 12.06 9.35 5.22
C ASP A 7 11.23 9.24 3.92
N ARG A 8 11.16 10.34 3.18
CA ARG A 8 10.37 10.44 1.94
C ARG A 8 10.92 9.57 0.83
N ASP A 9 12.25 9.44 0.77
CA ASP A 9 12.90 8.62 -0.25
C ASP A 9 12.68 7.14 0.05
N GLY A 10 12.77 6.74 1.31
CA GLY A 10 12.39 5.41 1.78
C GLY A 10 10.93 5.09 1.50
N VAL A 11 10.01 6.02 1.79
CA VAL A 11 8.57 5.84 1.50
C VAL A 11 8.30 5.74 0.00
N ALA A 12 8.93 6.57 -0.83
CA ALA A 12 8.80 6.53 -2.28
C ALA A 12 9.36 5.21 -2.85
N SER A 13 10.50 4.75 -2.33
CA SER A 13 11.12 3.48 -2.71
C SER A 13 10.22 2.28 -2.37
N VAL A 14 9.69 2.23 -1.14
CA VAL A 14 8.76 1.17 -0.72
C VAL A 14 7.48 1.23 -1.56
N ARG A 15 6.93 2.42 -1.81
CA ARG A 15 5.74 2.57 -2.64
C ARG A 15 5.97 2.09 -4.07
N ALA A 16 7.13 2.38 -4.66
CA ALA A 16 7.51 1.89 -5.97
C ALA A 16 7.62 0.34 -5.99
N ALA A 17 8.24 -0.25 -4.97
CA ALA A 17 8.38 -1.69 -4.85
C ALA A 17 7.03 -2.41 -4.73
N VAL A 18 6.09 -1.86 -3.94
CA VAL A 18 4.85 -2.55 -3.57
C VAL A 18 3.67 -2.23 -4.53
N SER A 19 3.74 -1.15 -5.31
CA SER A 19 2.63 -0.71 -6.19
C SER A 19 2.26 -1.68 -7.32
N GLY A 20 3.21 -2.50 -7.80
CA GLY A 20 2.96 -3.52 -8.82
C GLY A 20 2.42 -4.85 -8.26
N ASP A 21 2.66 -5.12 -6.98
CA ASP A 21 2.50 -6.45 -6.39
C ASP A 21 1.04 -6.95 -6.30
N PRO A 22 0.00 -6.15 -5.96
CA PRO A 22 -1.32 -6.72 -5.73
C PRO A 22 -2.02 -7.17 -7.02
N ALA A 23 -1.76 -6.52 -8.16
CA ALA A 23 -2.31 -6.95 -9.44
C ALA A 23 -1.62 -8.23 -9.93
N LEU A 24 -0.28 -8.27 -9.84
CA LEU A 24 0.52 -9.43 -10.21
C LEU A 24 0.20 -10.66 -9.35
N LEU A 25 -0.04 -10.48 -8.04
CA LEU A 25 -0.44 -11.57 -7.15
C LEU A 25 -1.82 -12.15 -7.53
N ARG A 26 -2.78 -11.31 -7.91
CA ARG A 26 -4.09 -11.77 -8.41
C ARG A 26 -3.99 -12.48 -9.75
N GLU A 27 -3.16 -11.97 -10.67
CA GLU A 27 -2.87 -12.64 -11.94
C GLU A 27 -2.23 -14.02 -11.70
N ALA A 28 -1.23 -14.10 -10.81
CA ALA A 28 -0.63 -15.36 -10.41
C ALA A 28 -1.66 -16.33 -9.81
N ALA A 29 -2.60 -15.85 -8.99
CA ALA A 29 -3.69 -16.67 -8.45
C ALA A 29 -4.55 -17.28 -9.55
N GLN A 30 -4.89 -16.49 -10.57
CA GLN A 30 -5.66 -16.95 -11.75
C GLN A 30 -4.88 -17.99 -12.56
N VAL A 31 -3.58 -17.77 -12.80
CA VAL A 31 -2.71 -18.71 -13.51
C VAL A 31 -2.61 -20.05 -12.76
N VAL A 32 -2.42 -20.01 -11.43
CA VAL A 32 -2.37 -21.22 -10.60
C VAL A 32 -3.72 -21.95 -10.64
N ALA A 33 -4.84 -21.23 -10.58
CA ALA A 33 -6.16 -21.82 -10.68
C ALA A 33 -6.39 -22.50 -12.03
N ALA A 34 -6.01 -21.86 -13.14
CA ALA A 34 -6.13 -22.40 -14.49
C ALA A 34 -5.21 -23.61 -14.73
N ALA A 35 -3.95 -23.55 -14.27
CA ALA A 35 -3.02 -24.66 -14.35
C ALA A 35 -3.50 -25.87 -13.54
N SER A 36 -4.02 -25.64 -12.34
CA SER A 36 -4.58 -26.70 -11.48
C SER A 36 -5.83 -27.33 -12.09
N ALA A 37 -6.70 -26.54 -12.72
CA ALA A 37 -7.87 -27.05 -13.43
C ALA A 37 -7.47 -27.92 -14.64
N THR A 38 -6.47 -27.48 -15.41
CA THR A 38 -5.92 -28.26 -16.53
C THR A 38 -5.32 -29.58 -16.04
N ALA A 39 -4.53 -29.54 -14.97
CA ALA A 39 -3.98 -30.75 -14.34
C ALA A 39 -5.10 -31.68 -13.87
N ARG A 40 -6.16 -31.13 -13.25
CA ARG A 40 -7.31 -31.90 -12.77
C ARG A 40 -8.05 -32.63 -13.89
N CYS A 41 -8.20 -32.01 -15.06
CA CYS A 41 -8.77 -32.65 -16.25
C CYS A 41 -7.89 -33.78 -16.80
N GLY A 42 -6.57 -33.66 -16.67
CA GLY A 42 -5.61 -34.70 -17.07
C GLY A 42 -5.58 -35.90 -16.12
N VAL A 43 -5.96 -35.71 -14.85
CA VAL A 43 -6.09 -36.80 -13.87
C VAL A 43 -7.38 -37.57 -14.15
N GLY A 44 -7.24 -38.68 -14.88
CA GLY A 44 -8.33 -39.61 -15.17
C GLY A 44 -8.97 -40.22 -13.91
N SER A 45 -10.10 -40.91 -14.09
CA SER A 45 -10.91 -41.47 -12.98
C SER A 45 -10.22 -42.52 -12.11
N GLY A 46 -9.09 -43.08 -12.56
CA GLY A 46 -8.32 -44.08 -11.81
C GLY A 46 -7.49 -43.54 -10.65
N GLN A 47 -7.43 -42.22 -10.44
CA GLN A 47 -6.58 -41.61 -9.39
C GLN A 47 -7.37 -40.60 -8.53
N PRO A 48 -8.36 -41.05 -7.75
CA PRO A 48 -9.23 -40.16 -6.96
C PRO A 48 -8.47 -39.39 -5.87
N GLN A 49 -7.39 -39.96 -5.32
CA GLN A 49 -6.58 -39.30 -4.31
C GLN A 49 -5.77 -38.14 -4.90
N LEU A 50 -5.14 -38.33 -6.06
CA LEU A 50 -4.41 -37.26 -6.75
C LEU A 50 -5.35 -36.11 -7.16
N ALA A 51 -6.55 -36.46 -7.63
CA ALA A 51 -7.60 -35.49 -7.91
C ALA A 51 -7.93 -34.62 -6.69
N ALA A 52 -8.16 -35.24 -5.53
CA ALA A 52 -8.46 -34.52 -4.29
C ALA A 52 -7.30 -33.63 -3.81
N GLU A 53 -6.05 -34.09 -3.96
CA GLU A 53 -4.87 -33.28 -3.62
C GLU A 53 -4.70 -32.08 -4.55
N LEU A 54 -4.98 -32.21 -5.85
CA LEU A 54 -4.96 -31.08 -6.78
C LEU A 54 -6.03 -30.04 -6.45
N ASP A 55 -7.23 -30.48 -6.07
CA ASP A 55 -8.30 -29.58 -5.65
C ASP A 55 -7.94 -28.83 -4.36
N ARG A 56 -7.29 -29.53 -3.41
CA ARG A 56 -6.77 -28.91 -2.18
C ARG A 56 -5.63 -27.92 -2.47
N PHE A 57 -4.67 -28.32 -3.30
CA PHE A 57 -3.56 -27.48 -3.72
C PHE A 57 -4.08 -26.17 -4.34
N ARG A 58 -5.02 -26.28 -5.28
CA ARG A 58 -5.67 -25.13 -5.93
C ARG A 58 -6.30 -24.19 -4.91
N LEU A 59 -7.09 -24.73 -4.00
CA LEU A 59 -7.82 -23.93 -3.00
C LEU A 59 -6.89 -23.22 -2.02
N VAL A 60 -5.83 -23.89 -1.55
CA VAL A 60 -4.86 -23.30 -0.64
C VAL A 60 -4.07 -22.19 -1.31
N HIS A 61 -3.53 -22.45 -2.50
CA HIS A 61 -2.64 -21.49 -3.18
C HIS A 61 -3.39 -20.29 -3.74
N ALA A 62 -4.61 -20.47 -4.26
CA ALA A 62 -5.45 -19.33 -4.67
C ALA A 62 -5.74 -18.40 -3.48
N ARG A 63 -6.15 -18.97 -2.33
CA ARG A 63 -6.42 -18.18 -1.11
C ARG A 63 -5.18 -17.47 -0.58
N LEU A 64 -4.01 -18.12 -0.64
CA LEU A 64 -2.74 -17.52 -0.20
C LEU A 64 -2.37 -16.30 -1.06
N LEU A 65 -2.48 -16.45 -2.39
CA LEU A 65 -2.18 -15.36 -3.32
C LEU A 65 -3.17 -14.20 -3.19
N ASP A 66 -4.47 -14.49 -3.02
CA ASP A 66 -5.49 -13.47 -2.74
C ASP A 66 -5.21 -12.74 -1.41
N ALA A 67 -4.90 -13.48 -0.34
CA ALA A 67 -4.57 -12.89 0.97
C ALA A 67 -3.31 -12.02 0.92
N MET A 68 -2.30 -12.42 0.15
CA MET A 68 -1.12 -11.59 -0.10
C MET A 68 -1.49 -10.32 -0.87
N ALA A 69 -2.32 -10.42 -1.90
CA ALA A 69 -2.77 -9.27 -2.66
C ALA A 69 -3.52 -8.26 -1.77
N ASP A 70 -4.36 -8.75 -0.86
CA ASP A 70 -5.09 -7.90 0.09
C ASP A 70 -4.16 -7.25 1.12
N ALA A 71 -3.19 -7.99 1.67
CA ALA A 71 -2.21 -7.46 2.62
C ALA A 71 -1.34 -6.35 1.98
N VAL A 72 -0.89 -6.58 0.74
CA VAL A 72 -0.13 -5.61 -0.05
C VAL A 72 -0.98 -4.37 -0.38
N ALA A 73 -2.25 -4.55 -0.76
CA ALA A 73 -3.16 -3.44 -0.99
C ALA A 73 -3.40 -2.61 0.28
N ALA A 74 -3.56 -3.26 1.43
CA ALA A 74 -3.70 -2.60 2.73
C ALA A 74 -2.44 -1.83 3.11
N LEU A 75 -1.25 -2.39 2.87
CA LEU A 75 0.03 -1.72 3.09
C LEU A 75 0.16 -0.46 2.22
N CYS A 76 -0.14 -0.55 0.93
CA CYS A 76 -0.18 0.61 0.03
C CYS A 76 -1.14 1.70 0.54
N GLY A 77 -2.33 1.32 0.99
CA GLY A 77 -3.30 2.25 1.58
C GLY A 77 -2.78 2.92 2.85
N GLY A 78 -2.11 2.17 3.72
CA GLY A 78 -1.48 2.70 4.94
C GLY A 78 -0.37 3.70 4.64
N ILE A 79 0.48 3.40 3.66
CA ILE A 79 1.54 4.32 3.19
C ILE A 79 0.93 5.62 2.64
N ASP A 80 -0.09 5.52 1.80
CA ASP A 80 -0.77 6.69 1.23
C ASP A 80 -1.44 7.58 2.28
N LEU A 81 -1.97 6.97 3.35
CA LEU A 81 -2.54 7.70 4.50
C LEU A 81 -1.45 8.40 5.31
N ALA A 82 -0.33 7.72 5.57
CA ALA A 82 0.80 8.30 6.29
C ALA A 82 1.40 9.51 5.55
N VAL A 83 1.60 9.39 4.23
CA VAL A 83 2.10 10.48 3.39
C VAL A 83 1.13 11.66 3.37
N ARG A 84 -0.17 11.41 3.28
CA ARG A 84 -1.18 12.47 3.35
C ARG A 84 -1.20 13.17 4.70
N GLY A 85 -1.12 12.41 5.79
CA GLY A 85 -1.06 12.96 7.15
C GLY A 85 0.16 13.83 7.37
N ASP A 86 1.35 13.37 6.96
CA ASP A 86 2.59 14.18 7.01
C ASP A 86 2.41 15.50 6.25
N ARG A 87 1.90 15.43 5.01
CA ARG A 87 1.68 16.61 4.19
C ARG A 87 0.68 17.60 4.80
N GLU A 88 -0.40 17.10 5.40
CA GLU A 88 -1.39 17.93 6.09
C GLU A 88 -0.80 18.63 7.30
N THR A 89 0.04 17.93 8.08
CA THR A 89 0.74 18.53 9.23
C THR A 89 1.72 19.62 8.79
N GLU A 90 2.46 19.41 7.70
CA GLU A 90 3.34 20.43 7.13
C GLU A 90 2.59 21.68 6.68
N LEU A 91 1.48 21.49 5.96
CA LEU A 91 0.65 22.60 5.48
C LEU A 91 0.06 23.39 6.65
N THR A 92 -0.37 22.70 7.70
CA THR A 92 -0.89 23.32 8.92
C THR A 92 0.20 24.12 9.65
N ALA A 93 1.40 23.55 9.79
CA ALA A 93 2.54 24.23 10.39
C ALA A 93 2.96 25.47 9.57
N ALA A 94 3.02 25.35 8.24
CA ALA A 94 3.33 26.45 7.34
C ALA A 94 2.28 27.57 7.42
N ALA A 95 0.98 27.21 7.49
CA ALA A 95 -0.10 28.17 7.66
C ALA A 95 -0.02 28.90 9.01
N ALA A 96 0.28 28.18 10.10
CA ALA A 96 0.47 28.77 11.43
C ALA A 96 1.65 29.74 11.46
N LEU A 97 2.79 29.37 10.86
CA LEU A 97 3.97 30.23 10.74
C LEU A 97 3.69 31.47 9.87
N GLY A 98 2.97 31.31 8.75
CA GLY A 98 2.55 32.40 7.89
C GLY A 98 1.61 33.39 8.59
N SER A 99 0.65 32.87 9.37
CA SER A 99 -0.25 33.69 10.20
C SER A 99 0.53 34.47 11.26
N LEU A 100 1.47 33.81 11.95
CA LEU A 100 2.34 34.44 12.93
C LEU A 100 3.19 35.55 12.29
N ALA A 101 3.84 35.29 11.15
CA ALA A 101 4.63 36.27 10.43
C ALA A 101 3.79 37.47 9.97
N GLY A 102 2.57 37.22 9.47
CA GLY A 102 1.63 38.28 9.08
C GLY A 102 1.15 39.14 10.25
N ALA A 103 0.93 38.54 11.43
CA ALA A 103 0.57 39.27 12.65
C ALA A 103 1.71 40.17 13.14
N HIS A 104 2.96 39.68 13.12
CA HIS A 104 4.14 40.46 13.48
C HIS A 104 4.46 41.57 12.46
N GLY A 105 4.29 41.29 11.16
CA GLY A 105 4.43 42.29 10.11
C GLY A 105 3.41 43.44 10.23
N ARG A 106 2.14 43.13 10.56
CA ARG A 106 1.13 44.16 10.83
C ARG A 106 1.43 44.98 12.09
N ALA A 107 1.88 44.34 13.16
CA ALA A 107 2.25 45.05 14.40
C ALA A 107 3.46 45.99 14.20
N ALA A 108 4.44 45.59 13.38
CA ALA A 108 5.60 46.42 13.05
C ALA A 108 5.23 47.63 12.16
N VAL A 109 4.35 47.45 11.17
CA VAL A 109 3.88 48.54 10.30
C VAL A 109 3.03 49.56 11.07
N VAL A 110 2.24 49.13 12.05
CA VAL A 110 1.46 50.05 12.91
C VAL A 110 2.36 50.87 13.83
N ARG A 111 3.42 50.29 14.40
CA ARG A 111 4.40 51.03 15.22
C ARG A 111 5.29 51.99 14.43
N ALA A 112 5.50 51.75 13.14
CA ALA A 112 6.27 52.66 12.27
C ALA A 112 5.46 53.86 11.73
N ARG A 113 4.14 53.88 11.96
CA ARG A 113 3.21 54.94 11.50
C ARG A 113 2.63 55.81 12.64
N ALA A 114 2.99 55.54 13.89
CA ALA A 114 2.63 56.31 15.07
C ALA A 114 3.83 57.14 15.55
#